data_AF-A0A402AXE6-F1
#
_entry.id   AF-A0A402AXE6-F1
#
_cell.length_a   1.000
_cell.length_b   1.000
_cell.length_c   1.000
_cell.angle_alpha   90.00
_cell.angle_beta   90.00
_cell.angle_gamma   90.00
#
_symmetry.space_group_name_H-M   'P 1'
#
loop_
_entity.id
_entity.type
_entity.pdbx_description
1 polymer ?
#
loop_
_entity_poly.entity_id
_entity_poly.type
_entity_poly.pdbx_seq_one_letter_code
_entity_poly.pdbx_strand_id
1 'polypeptide(L)'
;MTQGIVATQLTKIYRSRKKQQWWRSVAEEKVAVRDLNFQIPAGQVTGLLGLNGAGKTTTIKMLSTLLAPTAGKIEIDGLDIDQHLTTVRRRVNMIAGGERMVYWRLTGRENLWYFAQLYDVEPRGLKQSIDELLQMVGLTDAADTVVERYSKGMKQRLQIARGLINDPSYLFLDEPTIGLDAPLLVICVKWCAQQPGMEREFY
;
A
#
# COMPACT_ATOMS: atom_id res chain seq x y z
N MET A 1 -10.63 -21.84 -7.84
CA MET A 1 -9.78 -20.64 -8.06
C MET A 1 -9.06 -20.38 -6.76
N THR A 2 -7.74 -20.20 -6.80
CA THR A 2 -6.95 -19.92 -5.60
C THR A 2 -7.21 -18.48 -5.16
N GLN A 3 -7.90 -18.28 -4.04
CA GLN A 3 -8.03 -16.96 -3.42
C GLN A 3 -6.74 -16.64 -2.66
N GLY A 4 -6.20 -15.43 -2.87
CA GLY A 4 -4.93 -15.02 -2.28
C GLY A 4 -3.93 -14.46 -3.29
N ILE A 5 -2.70 -14.25 -2.80
CA ILE A 5 -1.56 -13.76 -3.58
C ILE A 5 -0.60 -14.91 -3.84
N VAL A 6 -0.15 -15.07 -5.08
CA VAL A 6 0.90 -16.02 -5.45
C VAL A 6 2.02 -15.25 -6.12
N ALA A 7 3.26 -15.45 -5.65
CA ALA A 7 4.46 -14.93 -6.29
C ALA A 7 5.36 -16.10 -6.72
N THR A 8 5.80 -16.07 -7.98
CA THR A 8 6.65 -17.12 -8.56
C THR A 8 7.90 -16.49 -9.16
N GLN A 9 9.07 -16.96 -8.70
CA GLN A 9 10.40 -16.52 -9.14
C GLN A 9 10.55 -14.99 -9.16
N LEU A 10 9.95 -14.32 -8.18
CA LEU A 10 9.86 -12.86 -8.16
C LEU A 10 11.25 -12.26 -7.96
N THR A 11 11.70 -11.48 -8.95
CA THR A 11 13.05 -10.90 -8.98
C THR A 11 13.00 -9.42 -9.28
N LYS A 12 13.78 -8.63 -8.55
CA LYS A 12 13.98 -7.19 -8.81
C LYS A 12 15.45 -6.83 -8.82
N ILE A 13 15.90 -6.28 -9.94
CA ILE A 13 17.24 -5.76 -10.15
C ILE A 13 17.14 -4.26 -10.43
N TYR A 14 17.85 -3.46 -9.64
CA TYR A 14 18.03 -2.04 -9.90
C TYR A 14 19.33 -1.82 -10.67
N ARG A 15 19.24 -1.06 -11.77
CA ARG A 15 20.40 -0.66 -12.57
C ARG A 15 20.71 0.80 -12.28
N SER A 16 21.93 1.08 -11.87
CA SER A 16 22.45 2.43 -11.68
C SER A 16 23.73 2.63 -12.49
N ARG A 17 24.19 3.88 -12.58
CA ARG A 17 25.52 4.20 -13.11
C ARG A 17 26.34 4.79 -11.98
N LYS A 18 27.49 4.18 -11.69
CA LYS A 18 28.43 4.68 -10.69
C LYS A 18 29.58 5.37 -11.41
N LYS A 19 29.83 6.64 -11.06
CA LYS A 19 30.96 7.40 -11.60
C LYS A 19 32.25 6.83 -11.03
N GLN A 20 33.08 6.25 -11.89
CA GLN A 20 34.37 5.65 -11.48
C GLN A 20 35.51 6.65 -11.69
N GLN A 21 35.38 7.56 -12.65
CA GLN A 21 36.31 8.65 -12.93
C GLN A 21 35.55 9.86 -13.49
N TRP A 22 36.17 11.06 -13.57
CA TRP A 22 35.45 12.26 -14.01
C TRP A 22 34.84 12.13 -15.42
N TRP A 23 35.35 11.23 -16.26
CA TRP A 23 34.90 10.91 -17.62
C TRP A 23 34.29 9.51 -17.83
N ARG A 24 34.24 8.65 -16.80
CA ARG A 24 33.78 7.25 -16.94
C ARG A 24 32.76 6.87 -15.89
N SER A 25 31.66 6.26 -16.33
CA SER A 25 30.67 5.61 -15.49
C SER A 25 30.56 4.13 -15.82
N VAL A 26 30.44 3.28 -14.80
CA VAL A 26 30.22 1.83 -14.95
C VAL A 26 28.77 1.53 -14.55
N ALA A 27 28.12 0.64 -15.29
CA ALA A 27 26.82 0.13 -14.93
C ALA A 27 26.95 -0.76 -13.69
N GLU A 28 26.14 -0.48 -12.66
CA GLU A 28 26.08 -1.26 -11.43
C GLU A 28 24.69 -1.87 -11.32
N GLU A 29 24.62 -3.17 -11.08
CA GLU A 29 23.37 -3.87 -10.84
C GLU A 29 23.28 -4.25 -9.37
N LYS A 30 22.16 -3.91 -8.74
CA LYS A 30 21.83 -4.31 -7.37
C LYS A 30 20.60 -5.20 -7.37
N VAL A 31 20.79 -6.47 -7.03
CA VAL A 31 19.69 -7.42 -6.84
C VAL A 31 19.03 -7.12 -5.49
N ALA A 32 17.80 -6.63 -5.52
CA ALA A 32 17.02 -6.29 -4.33
C ALA A 32 16.10 -7.42 -3.88
N VAL A 33 15.59 -8.21 -4.83
CA VAL A 33 14.82 -9.44 -4.59
C VAL A 33 15.30 -10.48 -5.61
N ARG A 34 15.51 -11.72 -5.17
CA ARG A 34 16.04 -12.81 -6.00
C ARG A 34 15.16 -14.04 -5.84
N ASP A 35 14.51 -14.44 -6.93
CA ASP A 35 13.77 -15.69 -7.10
C ASP A 35 12.83 -16.03 -5.93
N LEU A 36 12.12 -15.01 -5.44
CA LEU A 36 11.25 -15.14 -4.29
C LEU A 36 9.95 -15.86 -4.69
N ASN A 37 9.61 -16.94 -3.99
CA ASN A 37 8.41 -17.75 -4.21
C ASN A 37 7.61 -17.80 -2.91
N PHE A 38 6.32 -17.47 -2.95
CA PHE A 38 5.42 -17.62 -1.81
C PHE A 38 3.96 -17.59 -2.24
N GLN A 39 3.10 -18.00 -1.31
CA GLN A 39 1.66 -17.88 -1.41
C GLN A 39 1.11 -17.31 -0.10
N ILE A 40 0.20 -16.34 -0.20
CA ILE A 40 -0.51 -15.73 0.92
C ILE A 40 -2.00 -16.00 0.70
N PRO A 41 -2.66 -16.79 1.57
CA PRO A 41 -4.11 -16.97 1.50
C PRO A 41 -4.87 -15.65 1.69
N ALA A 42 -6.04 -15.53 1.07
CA ALA A 42 -6.95 -14.42 1.36
C ALA A 42 -7.44 -14.46 2.83
N GLY A 43 -7.79 -13.30 3.38
CA GLY A 43 -8.37 -13.20 4.72
C GLY A 43 -7.37 -13.38 5.88
N GLN A 44 -6.06 -13.35 5.61
CA GLN A 44 -5.01 -13.47 6.63
C GLN A 44 -4.16 -12.21 6.76
N VAL A 45 -3.70 -11.92 7.98
CA VAL A 45 -2.68 -10.91 8.23
C VAL A 45 -1.30 -11.58 8.18
N THR A 46 -0.47 -11.20 7.21
CA THR A 46 0.85 -11.79 7.02
C THR A 46 1.97 -10.77 7.25
N GLY A 47 2.97 -11.16 8.04
CA GLY A 47 4.17 -10.35 8.29
C GLY A 47 5.34 -10.78 7.40
N LEU A 48 5.95 -9.83 6.68
CA LEU A 48 7.22 -10.04 5.98
C LEU A 48 8.39 -9.54 6.86
N LEU A 49 9.12 -10.48 7.46
CA LEU A 49 10.20 -10.18 8.41
C LEU A 49 11.59 -10.37 7.77
N GLY A 50 12.56 -9.57 8.20
CA GLY A 50 13.94 -9.64 7.72
C GLY A 50 14.75 -8.38 8.04
N LEU A 51 16.07 -8.45 7.87
CA LEU A 51 16.98 -7.33 8.12
C LEU A 51 16.74 -6.13 7.19
N ASN A 52 17.26 -4.97 7.56
CA ASN A 52 17.25 -3.80 6.68
C ASN A 52 18.02 -4.10 5.39
N GLY A 53 17.43 -3.76 4.25
CA GLY A 53 17.99 -4.08 2.93
C GLY A 53 17.68 -5.48 2.41
N ALA A 54 16.93 -6.32 3.14
CA ALA A 54 16.55 -7.67 2.68
C ALA A 54 15.52 -7.70 1.53
N GLY A 55 15.10 -6.55 1.02
CA GLY A 55 14.15 -6.46 -0.10
C GLY A 55 12.66 -6.33 0.30
N LYS A 56 12.33 -6.26 1.59
CA LYS A 56 10.94 -6.20 2.09
C LYS A 56 10.07 -5.13 1.42
N THR A 57 10.49 -3.87 1.50
CA THR A 57 9.85 -2.72 0.85
C THR A 57 9.76 -2.89 -0.66
N THR A 58 10.78 -3.48 -1.29
CA THR A 58 10.77 -3.77 -2.74
C THR A 58 9.69 -4.78 -3.08
N THR A 59 9.58 -5.87 -2.31
CA THR A 59 8.53 -6.89 -2.46
C THR A 59 7.14 -6.28 -2.26
N ILE A 60 6.92 -5.52 -1.19
CA ILE A 60 5.63 -4.86 -0.91
C ILE A 60 5.22 -3.90 -2.04
N LYS A 61 6.17 -3.15 -2.60
CA LYS A 61 5.90 -2.27 -3.76
C LYS A 61 5.55 -3.04 -5.03
N MET A 62 6.12 -4.22 -5.23
CA MET A 62 5.75 -5.08 -6.35
C MET A 62 4.33 -5.64 -6.19
N LEU A 63 4.01 -6.14 -4.99
CA LEU A 63 2.66 -6.65 -4.69
C LEU A 63 1.57 -5.58 -4.78
N SER A 64 1.88 -4.33 -4.42
CA SER A 64 0.95 -3.20 -4.50
C SER A 64 0.89 -2.53 -5.88
N THR A 65 1.50 -3.11 -6.92
CA THR A 65 1.56 -2.59 -8.30
C THR A 65 2.30 -1.26 -8.48
N LEU A 66 3.00 -0.79 -7.44
CA LEU A 66 3.80 0.44 -7.47
C LEU A 66 5.17 0.24 -8.13
N LEU A 67 5.61 -1.01 -8.28
CA LEU A 67 6.88 -1.36 -8.88
C LEU A 67 6.73 -2.64 -9.73
N ALA A 68 7.06 -2.58 -11.01
CA ALA A 68 7.12 -3.80 -11.81
C ALA A 68 8.31 -4.68 -11.40
N PRO A 69 8.17 -6.02 -11.34
CA PRO A 69 9.31 -6.91 -11.19
C PRO A 69 10.24 -6.82 -12.40
N THR A 70 11.49 -7.24 -12.22
CA THR A 70 12.43 -7.44 -13.34
C THR A 70 12.16 -8.78 -14.02
N ALA A 71 11.79 -9.81 -13.26
CA ALA A 71 11.41 -11.12 -13.73
C ALA A 71 10.50 -11.81 -12.69
N GLY A 72 9.87 -12.90 -13.09
CA GLY A 72 8.88 -13.62 -12.30
C GLY A 72 7.47 -13.08 -12.51
N LYS A 73 6.53 -13.62 -11.75
CA LYS A 73 5.09 -13.36 -11.90
C LYS A 73 4.41 -13.19 -10.54
N ILE A 74 3.39 -12.35 -10.51
CA ILE A 74 2.50 -12.17 -9.36
C ILE A 74 1.06 -12.39 -9.84
N GLU A 75 0.30 -13.18 -9.09
CA GLU A 75 -1.13 -13.37 -9.27
C GLU A 75 -1.88 -12.97 -8.01
N ILE A 76 -3.01 -12.28 -8.16
CA ILE A 76 -3.93 -11.92 -7.07
C ILE A 76 -5.31 -12.45 -7.42
N ASP A 77 -5.85 -13.36 -6.60
CA ASP A 77 -7.08 -14.12 -6.85
C ASP A 77 -7.08 -14.84 -8.20
N GLY A 78 -5.90 -15.35 -8.60
CA GLY A 78 -5.69 -15.98 -9.91
C GLY A 78 -5.59 -15.01 -11.10
N LEU A 79 -5.60 -13.69 -10.86
CA LEU A 79 -5.38 -12.67 -11.90
C LEU A 79 -3.90 -12.30 -11.95
N ASP A 80 -3.27 -12.54 -13.10
CA ASP A 80 -1.93 -12.05 -13.40
C ASP A 80 -1.89 -10.51 -13.41
N ILE A 81 -1.01 -9.91 -12.61
CA ILE A 81 -0.92 -8.44 -12.48
C ILE A 81 -0.59 -7.77 -13.82
N ASP A 82 0.28 -8.37 -14.65
CA ASP A 82 0.72 -7.74 -15.89
C ASP A 82 -0.40 -7.71 -16.95
N GLN A 83 -1.31 -8.68 -16.89
CA GLN A 83 -2.45 -8.81 -17.81
C GLN A 83 -3.71 -8.09 -17.32
N HIS A 84 -3.87 -7.97 -16.00
CA HIS A 84 -5.09 -7.46 -15.36
C HIS A 84 -4.84 -6.25 -14.44
N LEU A 85 -3.83 -5.44 -14.77
CA LEU A 85 -3.34 -4.35 -13.91
C LEU A 85 -4.44 -3.42 -13.40
N THR A 86 -5.37 -2.99 -14.25
CA THR A 86 -6.47 -2.10 -13.85
C THR A 86 -7.40 -2.76 -12.84
N THR A 87 -7.77 -4.03 -13.07
CA THR A 87 -8.62 -4.81 -12.18
C THR A 87 -7.93 -5.05 -10.83
N VAL A 88 -6.64 -5.38 -10.85
CA VAL A 88 -5.84 -5.59 -9.64
C VAL A 88 -5.68 -4.30 -8.86
N ARG A 89 -5.40 -3.17 -9.52
CA ARG A 89 -5.25 -1.85 -8.88
C ARG A 89 -6.47 -1.40 -8.09
N ARG A 90 -7.67 -1.76 -8.54
CA ARG A 90 -8.90 -1.48 -7.78
C ARG A 90 -9.01 -2.32 -6.50
N ARG A 91 -8.35 -3.48 -6.44
CA ARG A 91 -8.40 -4.41 -5.30
C ARG A 91 -7.25 -4.26 -4.30
N VAL A 92 -6.22 -3.49 -4.62
CA VAL A 92 -5.05 -3.35 -3.76
C VAL A 92 -4.80 -1.91 -3.38
N ASN A 93 -4.28 -1.70 -2.18
CA ASN A 93 -3.77 -0.39 -1.79
C ASN A 93 -2.60 -0.52 -0.81
N MET A 94 -1.85 0.55 -0.61
CA MET A 94 -0.67 0.58 0.25
C MET A 94 -0.69 1.79 1.17
N ILE A 95 -0.28 1.57 2.42
CA ILE A 95 0.06 2.61 3.38
C ILE A 95 1.54 2.45 3.70
N ALA A 96 2.32 3.49 3.45
CA ALA A 96 3.74 3.54 3.76
C ALA A 96 3.99 4.43 4.98
N GLY A 97 4.99 4.10 5.78
CA GLY A 97 5.41 4.93 6.90
C GLY A 97 5.82 6.35 6.48
N GLY A 98 5.53 7.32 7.35
CA GLY A 98 5.91 8.73 7.20
C GLY A 98 4.71 9.66 6.90
N GLU A 99 4.97 10.82 6.29
CA GLU A 99 3.94 11.83 5.95
C GLU A 99 3.77 12.03 4.43
N ARG A 100 4.35 11.13 3.61
CA ARG A 100 4.60 11.38 2.19
C ARG A 100 3.47 10.93 1.25
N MET A 101 2.43 10.26 1.75
CA MET A 101 1.34 9.73 0.91
C MET A 101 0.10 10.63 0.85
N VAL A 102 0.19 11.85 1.38
CA VAL A 102 -0.90 12.86 1.36
C VAL A 102 -0.38 14.21 0.87
N TYR A 103 -1.23 14.98 0.21
CA TYR A 103 -0.94 16.32 -0.29
C TYR A 103 -1.27 17.36 0.77
N TRP A 104 -0.25 18.06 1.24
CA TRP A 104 -0.38 18.96 2.38
C TRP A 104 -1.16 20.24 2.06
N ARG A 105 -1.21 20.62 0.77
CA ARG A 105 -1.93 21.80 0.28
C ARG A 105 -3.43 21.58 0.08
N LEU A 106 -3.91 20.35 0.22
CA LEU A 106 -5.31 19.97 0.12
C LEU A 106 -5.88 19.76 1.53
N THR A 107 -7.20 19.87 1.68
CA THR A 107 -7.92 19.44 2.90
C THR A 107 -7.93 17.91 3.03
N GLY A 108 -8.33 17.38 4.19
CA GLY A 108 -8.51 15.94 4.36
C GLY A 108 -9.49 15.35 3.35
N ARG A 109 -10.63 16.03 3.14
CA ARG A 109 -11.66 15.66 2.17
C ARG A 109 -11.14 15.69 0.73
N GLU A 110 -10.45 16.76 0.35
CA GLU A 110 -9.86 16.91 -0.99
C GLU A 110 -8.79 15.86 -1.27
N ASN A 111 -7.98 15.50 -0.27
CA ASN A 111 -7.02 14.40 -0.39
C ASN A 111 -7.70 13.08 -0.75
N LEU A 112 -8.73 12.71 0.01
CA LEU A 112 -9.45 11.46 -0.23
C LEU A 112 -10.16 11.47 -1.58
N TRP A 113 -10.78 12.59 -1.95
CA TRP A 113 -11.35 12.77 -3.28
C TRP A 113 -10.31 12.58 -4.38
N TYR A 114 -9.15 13.23 -4.27
CA TYR A 114 -8.06 13.12 -5.24
C TYR A 114 -7.61 11.67 -5.43
N PHE A 115 -7.36 10.95 -4.34
CA PHE A 115 -6.92 9.55 -4.44
C PHE A 115 -8.04 8.63 -4.95
N ALA A 116 -9.30 8.87 -4.61
CA ALA A 116 -10.42 8.12 -5.17
C ALA A 116 -10.45 8.21 -6.71
N GLN A 117 -10.17 9.39 -7.28
CA GLN A 117 -10.07 9.55 -8.73
C GLN A 117 -8.88 8.77 -9.32
N LEU A 118 -7.73 8.76 -8.65
CA LEU A 118 -6.56 7.99 -9.09
C LEU A 118 -6.80 6.48 -9.09
N TYR A 119 -7.62 5.99 -8.15
CA TYR A 119 -8.00 4.57 -8.06
C TYR A 119 -9.24 4.22 -8.88
N ASP A 120 -9.79 5.18 -9.64
CA ASP A 120 -10.97 4.98 -10.49
C ASP A 120 -12.18 4.45 -9.69
N VAL A 121 -12.37 5.01 -8.49
CA VAL A 121 -13.50 4.71 -7.60
C VAL A 121 -14.76 5.37 -8.17
N GLU A 122 -15.87 4.63 -8.19
CA GLU A 122 -17.12 5.10 -8.76
C GLU A 122 -17.60 6.38 -8.04
N PRO A 123 -17.99 7.46 -8.78
CA PRO A 123 -18.43 8.70 -8.15
C PRO A 123 -19.70 8.56 -7.29
N ARG A 124 -20.53 7.56 -7.60
CA ARG A 124 -21.79 7.30 -6.88
C ARG A 124 -21.47 6.77 -5.48
N GLY A 125 -21.87 7.51 -4.46
CA GLY A 125 -21.61 7.16 -3.05
C GLY A 125 -20.24 7.62 -2.52
N LEU A 126 -19.31 8.04 -3.39
CA LEU A 126 -17.95 8.41 -2.98
C LEU A 126 -17.90 9.50 -1.90
N LYS A 127 -18.76 10.51 -1.96
CA LYS A 127 -18.82 11.56 -0.92
C LYS A 127 -19.14 10.97 0.46
N GLN A 128 -20.13 10.08 0.50
CA GLN A 128 -20.52 9.39 1.73
C GLN A 128 -19.39 8.49 2.23
N SER A 129 -18.75 7.70 1.35
CA SER A 129 -17.60 6.86 1.73
C SER A 129 -16.43 7.69 2.27
N ILE A 130 -16.17 8.88 1.71
CA ILE A 130 -15.16 9.81 2.24
C ILE A 130 -15.53 10.27 3.65
N ASP A 131 -16.79 10.63 3.90
CA ASP A 131 -17.25 11.04 5.23
C ASP A 131 -17.14 9.90 6.26
N GLU A 132 -17.55 8.69 5.87
CA GLU A 132 -17.44 7.48 6.71
C GLU A 132 -15.98 7.15 7.04
N LEU A 133 -15.06 7.27 6.07
CA LEU A 133 -13.63 7.06 6.29
C LEU A 133 -13.03 8.12 7.22
N LEU A 134 -13.39 9.41 7.04
CA LEU A 134 -12.96 10.49 7.93
C LEU A 134 -13.47 10.27 9.35
N GLN A 135 -14.72 9.83 9.51
CA GLN A 135 -15.29 9.47 10.80
C GLN A 135 -14.55 8.28 11.42
N MET A 136 -14.30 7.22 10.66
CA MET A 136 -13.58 6.02 11.11
C MET A 136 -12.21 6.37 11.70
N VAL A 137 -11.50 7.32 11.09
CA VAL A 137 -10.19 7.77 11.56
C VAL A 137 -10.26 8.99 12.47
N GLY A 138 -11.45 9.43 12.90
CA GLY A 138 -11.67 10.53 13.85
C GLY A 138 -11.18 11.90 13.35
N LEU A 139 -11.38 12.19 12.07
CA LEU A 139 -10.98 13.44 11.40
C LEU A 139 -12.16 14.27 10.89
N THR A 140 -13.40 13.94 11.25
CA THR A 140 -14.61 14.66 10.81
C THR A 140 -14.52 16.16 11.05
N ASP A 141 -14.17 16.60 12.26
CA ASP A 141 -14.11 18.03 12.62
C ASP A 141 -12.98 18.79 11.89
N ALA A 142 -11.97 18.06 11.39
CA ALA A 142 -10.84 18.62 10.67
C ALA A 142 -10.96 18.41 9.15
N ALA A 143 -12.03 17.81 8.64
CA ALA A 143 -12.16 17.34 7.26
C ALA A 143 -11.80 18.39 6.20
N ASP A 144 -12.22 19.64 6.46
CA ASP A 144 -12.04 20.79 5.56
C ASP A 144 -10.88 21.70 6.00
N THR A 145 -10.07 21.25 6.95
CA THR A 145 -8.80 21.91 7.32
C THR A 145 -7.68 21.41 6.40
N VAL A 146 -6.85 22.33 5.93
CA VAL A 146 -5.67 22.01 5.10
C VAL A 146 -4.70 21.11 5.86
N VAL A 147 -4.24 20.03 5.22
CA VAL A 147 -3.42 18.98 5.83
C VAL A 147 -2.07 19.49 6.37
N GLU A 148 -1.56 20.60 5.85
CA GLU A 148 -0.39 21.27 6.42
C GLU A 148 -0.57 21.64 7.91
N ARG A 149 -1.81 21.92 8.35
CA ARG A 149 -2.15 22.23 9.75
C ARG A 149 -2.42 21.00 10.61
N TYR A 150 -2.43 19.80 10.01
CA TYR A 150 -2.65 18.56 10.75
C TYR A 150 -1.44 18.25 11.64
N SER A 151 -1.70 17.76 12.85
CA SER A 151 -0.64 17.12 13.63
C SER A 151 -0.11 15.88 12.91
N LYS A 152 1.08 15.42 13.29
CA LYS A 152 1.65 14.16 12.77
C LYS A 152 0.64 13.01 12.85
N GLY A 153 -0.01 12.83 14.00
CA GLY A 153 -1.02 11.78 14.19
C GLY A 153 -2.26 11.95 13.30
N MET A 154 -2.69 13.18 13.02
CA MET A 154 -3.78 13.43 12.07
C MET A 154 -3.38 13.07 10.63
N LYS A 155 -2.14 13.39 10.21
CA LYS A 155 -1.64 13.00 8.88
C LYS A 155 -1.56 11.48 8.73
N GLN A 156 -1.14 10.77 9.78
CA GLN A 156 -1.12 9.31 9.80
C GLN A 156 -2.53 8.71 9.71
N ARG A 157 -3.51 9.26 10.44
CA ARG A 157 -4.92 8.87 10.35
C ARG A 157 -5.50 9.10 8.96
N LEU A 158 -5.17 10.23 8.32
CA LEU A 158 -5.58 10.49 6.95
C LEU A 158 -4.96 9.50 5.95
N GLN A 159 -3.73 9.04 6.17
CA GLN A 159 -3.12 8.01 5.33
C GLN A 159 -3.84 6.67 5.42
N ILE A 160 -4.36 6.31 6.60
CA ILE A 160 -5.21 5.12 6.74
C ILE A 160 -6.48 5.28 5.92
N ALA A 161 -7.21 6.37 6.10
CA ALA A 161 -8.41 6.65 5.30
C ALA A 161 -8.11 6.62 3.79
N ARG A 162 -6.98 7.18 3.36
CA ARG A 162 -6.50 7.15 1.97
C ARG A 162 -6.18 5.73 1.49
N GLY A 163 -5.61 4.89 2.36
CA GLY A 163 -5.34 3.48 2.04
C GLY A 163 -6.61 2.65 1.87
N LEU A 164 -7.73 3.10 2.44
CA LEU A 164 -9.02 2.41 2.39
C LEU A 164 -10.00 2.98 1.35
N ILE A 165 -9.61 4.06 0.64
CA ILE A 165 -10.52 4.85 -0.20
C ILE A 165 -11.16 4.08 -1.36
N ASN A 166 -10.50 3.02 -1.84
CA ASN A 166 -10.97 2.18 -2.93
C ASN A 166 -11.55 0.84 -2.46
N ASP A 167 -11.82 0.71 -1.16
CA ASP A 167 -12.27 -0.55 -0.53
C ASP A 167 -11.41 -1.76 -0.97
N PRO A 168 -10.09 -1.73 -0.72
CA PRO A 168 -9.19 -2.74 -1.26
C PRO A 168 -9.47 -4.10 -0.64
N SER A 169 -9.35 -5.17 -1.42
CA SER A 169 -9.33 -6.55 -0.91
C SER A 169 -7.99 -6.88 -0.22
N TYR A 170 -6.90 -6.22 -0.62
CA TYR A 170 -5.56 -6.39 -0.04
C TYR A 170 -4.95 -5.03 0.32
N LEU A 171 -4.66 -4.84 1.61
CA LEU A 171 -4.00 -3.65 2.13
C LEU A 171 -2.57 -3.97 2.54
N PHE A 172 -1.60 -3.33 1.90
CA PHE A 172 -0.18 -3.49 2.19
C PHE A 172 0.34 -2.40 3.11
N LEU A 173 1.11 -2.79 4.13
CA LEU A 173 1.73 -1.87 5.09
C LEU A 173 3.25 -1.93 4.96
N ASP A 174 3.89 -0.84 4.55
CA ASP A 174 5.35 -0.73 4.46
C ASP A 174 5.89 0.14 5.61
N GLU A 175 6.70 -0.45 6.48
CA GLU A 175 7.22 0.17 7.71
C GLU A 175 6.13 0.81 8.61
N PRO A 176 5.03 0.09 8.92
CA PRO A 176 3.94 0.66 9.71
C PRO A 176 4.41 1.13 11.08
N THR A 177 5.36 0.47 11.73
CA THR A 177 5.81 0.85 13.08
C THR A 177 6.60 2.16 13.16
N ILE A 178 7.11 2.66 12.04
CA ILE A 178 7.84 3.95 11.97
C ILE A 178 6.85 5.10 11.70
N GLY A 179 5.71 4.81 11.07
CA GLY A 179 4.79 5.81 10.55
C GLY A 179 3.32 5.67 10.99
N LEU A 180 2.93 4.60 11.66
CA LEU A 180 1.61 4.35 12.23
C LEU A 180 1.83 3.95 13.69
N ASP A 181 1.40 4.81 14.61
CA ASP A 181 1.43 4.50 16.04
C ASP A 181 0.60 3.21 16.33
N ALA A 182 0.87 2.51 17.43
CA ALA A 182 0.17 1.27 17.78
C ALA A 182 -1.38 1.40 17.75
N PRO A 183 -1.99 2.52 18.19
CA PRO A 183 -3.44 2.74 18.05
C PRO A 183 -3.93 2.80 16.60
N LEU A 184 -3.08 3.18 15.65
CA LEU A 184 -3.42 3.28 14.24
C LEU A 184 -3.44 1.91 13.56
N LEU A 185 -2.55 1.00 13.99
CA LEU A 185 -2.62 -0.40 13.55
C LEU A 185 -3.93 -1.06 13.98
N VAL A 186 -4.47 -0.68 15.15
CA VAL A 186 -5.78 -1.16 15.60
C VAL A 186 -6.90 -0.76 14.64
N ILE A 187 -6.82 0.41 13.99
CA ILE A 187 -7.83 0.82 12.99
C ILE A 187 -7.78 -0.10 11.79
N CYS A 188 -6.57 -0.37 11.24
CA CYS A 188 -6.40 -1.29 10.13
C CYS A 188 -6.87 -2.71 10.49
N VAL A 189 -6.52 -3.19 11.69
CA VAL A 189 -6.95 -4.51 12.17
C VAL A 189 -8.47 -4.58 12.34
N LYS A 190 -9.11 -3.53 12.88
CA LYS A 190 -10.58 -3.46 13.01
C LYS A 190 -11.26 -3.45 11.64
N TRP A 191 -10.71 -2.70 10.68
CA TRP A 191 -11.21 -2.71 9.32
C TRP A 191 -11.07 -4.10 8.69
N CYS A 192 -9.91 -4.76 8.83
CA CYS A 192 -9.74 -6.14 8.35
C CYS A 192 -10.77 -7.08 8.98
N ALA A 193 -11.02 -6.97 10.29
CA ALA A 193 -11.98 -7.82 11.01
C ALA A 193 -13.44 -7.63 10.57
N GLN A 194 -13.75 -6.55 9.86
CA GLN A 194 -15.07 -6.29 9.27
C GLN A 194 -15.21 -6.86 7.85
N GLN A 195 -14.11 -7.34 7.24
CA GLN A 195 -14.13 -7.87 5.88
C GLN A 195 -14.74 -9.29 5.83
N PRO A 196 -15.57 -9.60 4.82
CA PRO A 196 -16.12 -10.94 4.64
C PRO A 196 -15.01 -11.98 4.45
N GLY A 197 -15.07 -13.09 5.19
CA GLY A 197 -14.14 -14.21 5.02
C GLY A 197 -12.79 -14.10 5.75
N MET A 198 -12.61 -13.11 6.65
CA MET A 198 -11.40 -13.05 7.48
C MET A 198 -11.40 -14.14 8.56
N GLU A 199 -10.32 -14.94 8.63
CA GLU A 199 -10.09 -15.89 9.72
C GLU A 199 -9.74 -15.12 10.99
N ARG A 200 -10.49 -15.33 12.08
CA ARG A 200 -10.39 -14.55 13.33
C ARG A 200 -9.39 -15.16 14.32
N GLU A 201 -8.29 -15.71 13.84
CA GLU A 201 -7.21 -16.21 14.70
C GLU A 201 -6.05 -15.21 14.69
N PHE A 202 -6.04 -14.33 15.69
CA PHE A 202 -4.85 -13.55 16.03
C PHE A 202 -3.98 -14.43 16.94
N TYR A 203 -2.82 -14.88 16.44
CA TYR A 203 -1.77 -15.51 17.25
C TYR A 203 -0.95 -14.44 17.99
#